data_AF-A0A3B4VMG9-F1
#
_entry.id   AF-A0A3B4VMG9-F1
#
_cell.length_a   1.000
_cell.length_b   1.000
_cell.length_c   1.000
_cell.angle_alpha   90.00
_cell.angle_beta   90.00
_cell.angle_gamma   90.00
#
_symmetry.space_group_name_H-M   'P 1'
#
loop_
_entity.id
_entity.type
_entity.pdbx_description
1 polymer ?
#
loop_
_entity_poly.entity_id
_entity_poly.type
_entity_poly.pdbx_seq_one_letter_code
_entity_poly.pdbx_strand_id
1 'polypeptide(L)' 'MKYSGRSTIFFLSLAVILDVLGLILFFVGIFAPLSFWDFFVLSGPLLIFLSLVFWIFWYLGNLTVSEEELNLPKHDIL' A
#
# COMPACT_ATOMS: atom_id res chain seq x y z
N MET A 1 -24.38 5.14 -10.16
CA MET A 1 -23.82 5.27 -8.80
C MET A 1 -22.30 5.27 -8.92
N LYS A 2 -21.66 6.44 -8.79
CA LYS A 2 -20.27 6.69 -9.20
C LYS A 2 -19.39 6.93 -7.97
N TYR A 3 -19.16 5.88 -7.17
CA TYR A 3 -18.36 5.96 -5.94
C TYR A 3 -17.07 5.10 -5.98
N SER A 4 -16.70 4.56 -7.14
CA SER A 4 -15.63 3.55 -7.22
C SER A 4 -14.21 4.07 -6.92
N GLY A 5 -13.95 5.37 -7.01
CA GLY A 5 -12.59 5.91 -6.85
C GLY A 5 -12.15 6.26 -5.42
N ARG A 6 -13.08 6.52 -4.49
CA ARG A 6 -12.74 7.13 -3.19
C ARG A 6 -12.19 6.12 -2.17
N SER A 7 -12.71 4.89 -2.17
CA SER A 7 -12.22 3.83 -1.29
C SER A 7 -10.83 3.34 -1.68
N THR A 8 -10.51 3.33 -2.98
CA THR A 8 -9.20 2.92 -3.49
C THR A 8 -8.09 3.87 -3.01
N ILE A 9 -8.34 5.19 -3.03
CA ILE A 9 -7.39 6.19 -2.51
C ILE A 9 -7.18 6.04 -0.99
N PHE A 10 -8.21 5.61 -0.24
CA PHE A 10 -8.08 5.36 1.19
C PHE A 10 -7.10 4.22 1.48
N PHE A 11 -7.19 3.09 0.76
CA PHE A 11 -6.24 1.97 0.91
C PHE A 11 -4.81 2.35 0.54
N LEU A 12 -4.63 3.11 -0.54
CA LEU A 12 -3.31 3.65 -0.92
C LEU A 12 -2.74 4.53 0.20
N SER A 13 -3.55 5.47 0.70
CA SER A 13 -3.12 6.39 1.75
C SER A 13 -2.72 5.63 3.01
N LEU A 14 -3.50 4.61 3.40
CA LEU A 14 -3.20 3.77 4.56
C LEU A 14 -1.89 2.98 4.36
N ALA A 15 -1.68 2.37 3.19
CA ALA A 15 -0.44 1.66 2.88
C ALA A 15 0.78 2.59 2.98
N VAL A 16 0.73 3.76 2.34
CA VAL A 16 1.83 4.74 2.39
C VAL A 16 2.08 5.23 3.82
N ILE A 17 1.03 5.49 4.61
CA ILE A 17 1.18 5.91 6.01
C ILE A 17 1.87 4.80 6.83
N LEU A 18 1.46 3.54 6.65
CA LEU A 18 2.07 2.40 7.34
C LEU A 18 3.54 2.20 6.94
N ASP A 19 3.89 2.36 5.66
CA ASP A 19 5.29 2.31 5.20
C ASP A 19 6.13 3.40 5.84
N VAL A 20 5.65 4.65 5.82
CA VAL A 20 6.38 5.79 6.40
C VAL A 20 6.54 5.61 7.90
N LEU A 21 5.49 5.20 8.61
CA LEU A 21 5.56 4.92 10.05
C LEU A 21 6.52 3.76 10.35
N GLY A 22 6.47 2.68 9.58
CA GLY A 22 7.36 1.53 9.73
C GLY A 22 8.82 1.87 9.47
N LEU A 23 9.10 2.70 8.45
CA LEU A 23 10.44 3.24 8.19
C LEU A 23 10.92 4.12 9.34
N ILE A 24 10.09 5.05 9.81
CA ILE A 24 10.43 5.91 10.97
C ILE A 24 10.73 5.05 12.19
N LEU A 25 9.89 4.06 12.52
CA LEU A 25 10.13 3.14 13.63
C LEU A 25 11.43 2.36 13.47
N PHE A 26 11.71 1.86 12.28
CA PHE A 26 12.94 1.13 11.99
C PHE A 26 14.18 2.03 12.15
N PHE A 27 14.16 3.24 11.60
CA PHE A 27 15.25 4.21 11.73
C PHE A 27 15.44 4.65 13.19
N VAL A 28 14.36 4.98 13.90
CA VAL A 28 14.41 5.29 15.34
C VAL A 28 14.96 4.12 16.13
N GLY A 29 14.57 2.89 15.79
CA GLY A 29 15.06 1.66 16.40
C GLY A 29 16.56 1.47 16.27
N ILE A 30 17.13 1.77 15.10
CA ILE A 30 18.59 1.71 14.88
C ILE A 30 19.34 2.64 15.86
N PHE A 31 18.77 3.80 16.17
CA PHE A 31 19.36 4.76 17.12
C PHE A 31 18.87 4.59 18.57
N ALA A 32 17.97 3.65 18.83
CA ALA A 32 17.39 3.46 20.14
C ALA A 32 18.38 2.77 21.10
N PRO A 33 18.34 3.11 22.41
CA PRO A 33 19.12 2.42 23.42
C PRO A 33 18.70 0.94 23.54
N LEU A 34 19.67 0.07 23.89
CA LEU A 34 19.53 -1.40 23.92
C LEU A 34 18.28 -1.91 24.64
N SER A 35 17.77 -1.18 25.63
CA SER A 35 16.59 -1.54 26.43
C SER A 35 15.30 -1.65 25.62
N PHE A 36 15.15 -0.90 24.53
CA PHE A 36 13.95 -0.88 23.69
C PHE A 36 14.22 -1.23 22.22
N TRP A 37 15.49 -1.52 21.90
CA TRP A 37 15.97 -1.74 20.55
C TRP A 37 15.21 -2.86 19.82
N ASP A 38 15.03 -4.01 20.48
CA ASP A 38 14.32 -5.17 19.93
C ASP A 38 12.90 -4.82 19.46
N PHE A 39 12.19 -4.02 20.25
CA PHE A 39 10.82 -3.65 19.95
C PHE A 39 10.72 -2.80 18.68
N PHE A 40 11.56 -1.77 18.55
CA PHE A 40 11.52 -0.87 17.38
C PHE A 40 12.03 -1.55 16.10
N VAL A 41 13.10 -2.33 16.21
CA VAL A 41 13.70 -3.03 15.07
C VAL A 41 12.81 -4.17 14.57
N LEU A 42 12.01 -4.80 15.44
CA LEU A 42 11.03 -5.80 15.02
C LEU A 42 9.73 -5.16 14.50
N SER A 43 9.19 -4.15 15.20
CA SER A 43 7.90 -3.55 14.85
C SER A 43 7.94 -2.71 13.57
N GLY A 44 9.06 -2.03 13.26
CA GLY A 44 9.21 -1.23 12.05
C GLY A 44 9.05 -2.03 10.76
N PRO A 45 9.92 -3.03 10.49
CA PRO A 45 9.79 -3.91 9.34
C PRO A 45 8.49 -4.72 9.33
N LEU A 46 7.95 -5.10 10.50
CA LEU A 46 6.67 -5.77 10.60
C LEU A 46 5.51 -4.89 10.09
N LEU A 47 5.55 -3.58 10.40
CA LEU A 47 4.58 -2.59 9.88
C LEU A 47 4.69 -2.43 8.36
N ILE A 48 5.91 -2.35 7.82
CA ILE A 48 6.16 -2.28 6.37
C ILE A 48 5.65 -3.56 5.70
N PHE A 49 5.89 -4.72 6.29
CA PHE A 49 5.40 -5.98 5.76
C PHE A 49 3.87 -6.04 5.75
N LEU A 50 3.21 -5.53 6.79
CA LEU A 50 1.75 -5.45 6.83
C LEU A 50 1.20 -4.47 5.77
N SER A 51 1.92 -3.39 5.48
CA SER A 51 1.56 -2.44 4.41
C SER A 51 1.47 -3.09 3.03
N LEU A 52 2.30 -4.09 2.73
CA LEU A 52 2.26 -4.82 1.46
C LEU A 52 0.90 -5.46 1.18
N VAL A 53 0.18 -5.88 2.21
CA VAL A 53 -1.18 -6.42 2.09
C VAL A 53 -2.13 -5.36 1.53
N PHE A 54 -2.05 -4.12 2.01
CA PHE A 54 -2.86 -3.01 1.52
C PHE A 54 -2.46 -2.59 0.10
N TRP A 55 -1.17 -2.64 -0.23
CA TRP A 55 -0.67 -2.45 -1.59
C TRP A 55 -1.27 -3.47 -2.58
N ILE A 56 -1.33 -4.75 -2.19
CA ILE A 56 -1.91 -5.81 -3.02
C ILE A 56 -3.40 -5.58 -3.22
N PHE A 57 -4.15 -5.24 -2.16
CA PHE A 57 -5.59 -4.94 -2.29
C PHE A 57 -5.86 -3.73 -3.17
N TRP A 58 -5.05 -2.67 -3.03
CA TRP A 58 -5.12 -1.49 -3.88
C TRP A 58 -4.86 -1.83 -5.35
N TYR A 59 -3.79 -2.58 -5.61
CA TYR A 59 -3.41 -3.02 -6.96
C TYR A 59 -4.48 -3.91 -7.58
N LEU A 60 -5.03 -4.86 -6.82
CA LEU A 60 -6.07 -5.78 -7.30
C LEU A 60 -7.36 -5.03 -7.66
N GLY A 61 -7.77 -4.05 -6.86
CA GLY A 61 -8.92 -3.19 -7.18
C GLY A 61 -8.66 -2.27 -8.37
N ASN A 62 -7.43 -1.80 -8.55
CA ASN A 62 -7.05 -0.99 -9.72
C ASN A 62 -6.96 -1.82 -11.01
N LEU A 63 -6.60 -3.10 -10.92
CA LEU A 63 -6.55 -4.02 -12.07
C LEU A 63 -7.95 -4.35 -12.62
N THR A 64 -8.96 -4.55 -11.76
CA THR A 64 -10.34 -4.80 -12.21
C THR A 64 -10.92 -3.64 -13.03
N VAL A 65 -10.49 -2.41 -12.76
CA VAL A 65 -10.92 -1.22 -13.53
C VAL A 65 -10.32 -1.21 -14.94
N SER A 66 -9.16 -1.84 -15.16
CA SER A 66 -8.49 -1.86 -16.47
C SER A 66 -9.15 -2.80 -17.49
N GLU A 67 -9.93 -3.79 -17.06
CA GLU A 67 -10.64 -4.70 -17.98
C GLU A 67 -11.76 -3.99 -18.77
N GLU A 68 -12.24 -2.84 -18.27
CA GLU A 68 -13.19 -1.99 -18.99
C GLU A 68 -12.52 -1.24 -20.17
N GLU A 69 -11.23 -0.89 -20.09
CA GLU A 69 -10.45 -0.34 -21.21
C GLU A 69 -9.97 -1.41 -22.21
N LEU A 70 -9.78 -2.66 -21.75
CA LEU A 70 -9.39 -3.79 -22.61
C LEU A 70 -10.52 -4.23 -23.57
N ASN A 71 -11.78 -3.87 -23.26
CA ASN A 71 -12.94 -4.09 -24.13
C ASN A 71 -13.19 -2.94 -25.12
N LEU A 72 -12.24 -2.02 -25.33
CA LEU A 72 -12.35 -1.11 -26.47
C LEU A 72 -12.48 -1.95 -27.76
N PRO A 73 -13.57 -1.81 -28.53
CA PRO A 73 -13.70 -2.50 -29.79
C PRO A 73 -12.55 -2.05 -30.69
N LYS A 74 -11.65 -2.98 -30.99
CA LYS A 74 -10.70 -2.88 -32.10
C LYS A 74 -11.50 -2.94 -33.41
N HIS A 75 -12.39 -1.98 -33.64
CA HIS A 75 -13.34 -1.98 -34.75
C HIS A 75 -13.25 -0.74 -35.64
N ASP A 76 -12.32 0.19 -35.34
CA ASP A 76 -12.09 1.42 -36.12
C ASP A 76 -10.88 1.32 -37.07
N ILE A 77 -10.45 0.09 -37.41
CA ILE A 77 -9.37 -0.17 -38.40
C ILE A 77 -9.83 -1.06 -39.56
N LEU A 78 -11.13 -1.04 -39.87
CA LEU A 78 -11.68 -1.53 -41.14
C LEU A 78 -12.51 -0.44 -41.81
#